data_AF-A0A7I8JLZ8-F1
#
_entry.id   AF-A0A7I8JLZ8-F1
#
_cell.length_a   1.000
_cell.length_b   1.000
_cell.length_c   1.000
_cell.angle_alpha   90.00
_cell.angle_beta   90.00
_cell.angle_gamma   90.00
#
_symmetry.space_group_name_H-M   'P 1'
#
loop_
_entity.id
_entity.type
_entity.pdbx_description
1 polymer ?
#
loop_
_entity_poly.entity_id
_entity_poly.type
_entity_poly.pdbx_seq_one_letter_code
_entity_poly.pdbx_strand_id
1 'polypeptide(L)'
;MAQEAPASSSSQREQESQSRSPEPRSRNQTIWRRPSERFVPRIVSSPSLDSRPDLSEVEAAVRKLIEDLKSDSTEMQRSATHELRLLAKHNMENRIIIASCGAIIHLVGLLHSTDSKTQENAVTALLNLSINDNNKIAIASADAIGPLIQVLETGNPEAKENSAATLFSLSVIEENKVKIGRSGAIKPLVELLGNGTPRGKKDAATALFNLSIFHENKARIVQAGAVRHLVELMDPAAGMVDKAVAVLANLTTIHEGRLAIGHEGGIPALVEVVELGSARGKENAAAALLHLCTNSNKFCTLAPLHYLHYFIFYFQQIFTTY
;
A
#
# COMPACT_ATOMS: atom_id res chain seq x y z
N MET A 1 -61.53 42.02 -25.51
CA MET A 1 -60.23 42.49 -24.98
C MET A 1 -59.29 41.29 -25.03
N ALA A 2 -58.74 40.97 -26.20
CA ALA A 2 -57.42 41.39 -26.72
C ALA A 2 -56.27 40.78 -25.87
N GLN A 3 -55.70 39.62 -26.26
CA GLN A 3 -54.58 39.39 -27.23
C GLN A 3 -53.21 39.76 -26.61
N GLU A 4 -52.08 39.07 -26.77
CA GLU A 4 -51.61 37.94 -27.61
C GLU A 4 -50.20 37.52 -27.12
N ALA A 5 -49.76 36.29 -27.42
CA ALA A 5 -48.33 35.90 -27.60
C ALA A 5 -48.03 35.90 -29.13
N PRO A 6 -46.84 35.56 -29.73
CA PRO A 6 -45.59 34.95 -29.21
C PRO A 6 -44.24 35.35 -29.94
N ALA A 7 -43.15 34.63 -29.63
CA ALA A 7 -42.01 34.12 -30.46
C ALA A 7 -41.03 34.99 -31.35
N SER A 8 -39.73 34.75 -31.10
CA SER A 8 -38.58 34.42 -31.99
C SER A 8 -37.87 35.41 -32.98
N SER A 9 -36.52 35.32 -32.92
CA SER A 9 -35.47 35.34 -33.98
C SER A 9 -34.73 36.63 -34.42
N SER A 10 -33.42 36.63 -34.10
CA SER A 10 -32.17 36.96 -34.87
C SER A 10 -32.04 38.19 -35.79
N SER A 11 -30.96 38.99 -35.62
CA SER A 11 -29.79 39.09 -36.55
C SER A 11 -28.77 40.22 -36.24
N GLN A 12 -27.48 39.84 -36.19
CA GLN A 12 -26.25 40.45 -36.79
C GLN A 12 -25.63 41.80 -36.35
N ARG A 13 -24.35 41.72 -35.93
CA ARG A 13 -23.14 42.47 -36.39
C ARG A 13 -21.90 41.97 -35.61
N GLU A 14 -21.11 41.04 -36.14
CA GLU A 14 -19.86 41.25 -36.92
C GLU A 14 -18.79 42.11 -36.24
N GLN A 15 -17.73 41.45 -35.73
CA GLN A 15 -16.36 41.98 -35.76
C GLN A 15 -15.39 40.83 -36.09
N GLU A 16 -14.67 41.02 -37.19
CA GLU A 16 -13.77 40.10 -37.85
C GLU A 16 -12.47 39.88 -37.06
N SER A 17 -12.03 38.64 -36.94
CA SER A 17 -10.65 38.28 -36.60
C SER A 17 -10.09 37.52 -37.79
N GLN A 18 -9.25 38.18 -38.59
CA GLN A 18 -8.52 37.57 -39.69
C GLN A 18 -7.10 37.17 -39.27
N SER A 19 -6.81 35.91 -39.57
CA SER A 19 -5.55 35.18 -39.56
C SER A 19 -4.45 35.76 -40.47
N ARG A 20 -3.16 35.59 -40.09
CA ARG A 20 -2.10 34.85 -40.84
C ARG A 20 -0.67 35.24 -40.42
N SER A 21 0.13 34.23 -40.09
CA SER A 21 1.62 34.16 -40.17
C SER A 21 2.08 34.11 -41.65
N PRO A 22 3.39 34.23 -42.05
CA PRO A 22 4.64 33.86 -41.34
C PRO A 22 5.91 34.76 -41.55
N GLU A 23 6.96 34.42 -40.77
CA GLU A 23 8.44 34.62 -40.84
C GLU A 23 9.17 34.99 -42.18
N PRO A 24 10.52 35.18 -42.27
CA PRO A 24 11.60 35.51 -41.28
C PRO A 24 12.69 36.52 -41.81
N ARG A 25 13.73 36.78 -40.99
CA ARG A 25 15.19 37.01 -41.31
C ARG A 25 15.84 38.36 -40.92
N SER A 26 16.74 38.23 -39.94
CA SER A 26 18.21 38.45 -40.00
C SER A 26 18.81 39.87 -40.06
N ARG A 27 19.70 40.08 -39.06
CA ARG A 27 21.12 40.49 -39.16
C ARG A 27 21.53 41.91 -38.75
N ASN A 28 22.52 41.91 -37.84
CA ASN A 28 23.63 42.86 -37.65
C ASN A 28 23.30 44.26 -37.11
N GLN A 29 24.15 44.98 -36.40
CA GLN A 29 25.37 44.79 -35.59
C GLN A 29 25.63 46.22 -35.15
N THR A 30 26.00 46.48 -33.89
CA THR A 30 26.98 47.56 -33.65
C THR A 30 27.78 47.31 -32.39
N ILE A 31 29.07 47.17 -32.63
CA ILE A 31 30.19 47.02 -31.72
C ILE A 31 30.58 48.42 -31.24
N TRP A 32 30.77 48.62 -29.94
CA TRP A 32 31.66 49.67 -29.43
C TRP A 32 32.59 49.10 -28.34
N ARG A 33 33.86 49.45 -28.49
CA ARG A 33 35.05 48.86 -27.86
C ARG A 33 35.22 49.28 -26.40
N ARG A 34 35.91 48.40 -25.65
CA ARG A 34 36.48 48.60 -24.30
C ARG A 34 37.57 49.67 -24.26
N PRO A 35 37.82 50.23 -23.06
CA PRO A 35 39.19 50.22 -22.51
C PRO A 35 39.33 49.52 -21.14
N SER A 36 40.47 48.84 -21.00
CA SER A 36 41.27 48.41 -19.83
C SER A 36 41.18 49.31 -18.56
N GLU A 37 41.42 48.89 -17.31
CA GLU A 37 42.28 47.85 -16.72
C GLU A 37 41.95 47.66 -15.20
N ARG A 38 42.27 46.47 -14.65
CA ARG A 38 42.58 46.12 -13.24
C ARG A 38 41.53 46.33 -12.14
N PHE A 39 40.99 45.22 -11.61
CA PHE A 39 41.13 44.73 -10.22
C PHE A 39 40.26 43.46 -10.10
N VAL A 40 40.88 42.29 -9.89
CA VAL A 40 40.16 41.03 -9.66
C VAL A 40 40.28 40.68 -8.18
N PRO A 41 39.20 40.66 -7.39
CA PRO A 41 39.23 40.03 -6.07
C PRO A 41 39.25 38.51 -6.28
N ARG A 42 40.22 37.83 -5.67
CA ARG A 42 40.27 36.36 -5.61
C ARG A 42 38.99 35.84 -4.98
N ILE A 43 38.19 35.12 -5.76
CA ILE A 43 37.11 34.26 -5.27
C ILE A 43 37.80 33.13 -4.49
N VAL A 44 37.69 33.17 -3.16
CA VAL A 44 37.97 32.01 -2.32
C VAL A 44 36.76 31.10 -2.48
N SER A 45 36.91 30.06 -3.30
CA SER A 45 35.95 28.97 -3.35
C SER A 45 36.04 28.22 -2.02
N SER A 46 35.12 28.51 -1.10
CA SER A 46 34.84 27.64 0.03
C SER A 46 34.17 26.36 -0.51
N PRO A 47 34.72 25.17 -0.24
CA PRO A 47 34.02 23.95 -0.59
C PRO A 47 32.86 23.79 0.39
N SER A 48 31.64 24.00 -0.09
CA SER A 48 30.46 23.43 0.54
C SER A 48 30.56 21.92 0.38
N LEU A 49 31.10 21.27 1.41
CA LEU A 49 30.99 19.83 1.65
C LEU A 49 29.50 19.51 1.83
N ASP A 50 28.82 19.21 0.73
CA ASP A 50 27.67 18.32 0.78
C ASP A 50 28.23 16.94 1.15
N SER A 51 28.21 16.64 2.46
CA SER A 51 28.61 15.35 3.02
C SER A 51 27.61 14.27 2.60
N ARG A 52 27.71 13.81 1.35
CA ARG A 52 27.25 12.45 1.02
C ARG A 52 28.05 11.51 1.93
N PRO A 53 27.40 10.72 2.81
CA PRO A 53 28.12 9.70 3.57
C PRO A 53 28.86 8.82 2.57
N ASP A 54 30.16 8.63 2.78
CA ASP A 54 30.94 7.72 1.95
C ASP A 54 30.30 6.32 2.08
N LEU A 55 29.85 5.76 0.96
CA LEU A 55 29.17 4.46 0.95
C LEU A 55 30.09 3.37 1.57
N SER A 56 31.41 3.56 1.47
CA SER A 56 32.43 2.73 2.10
C SER A 56 32.35 2.75 3.63
N GLU A 57 32.13 3.93 4.23
CA GLU A 57 31.99 4.07 5.69
C GLU A 57 30.72 3.40 6.19
N VAL A 58 29.61 3.54 5.46
CA VAL A 58 28.34 2.87 5.80
C VAL A 58 28.49 1.36 5.70
N GLU A 59 29.14 0.86 4.64
CA GLU A 59 29.40 -0.57 4.48
C GLU A 59 30.25 -1.11 5.64
N ALA A 60 31.34 -0.42 6.01
CA ALA A 60 32.18 -0.80 7.13
C ALA A 60 31.40 -0.80 8.47
N ALA A 61 30.54 0.20 8.69
CA ALA A 61 29.68 0.28 9.87
C ALA A 61 28.69 -0.89 9.91
N VAL A 62 28.02 -1.20 8.78
CA VAL A 62 27.10 -2.34 8.68
C VAL A 62 27.81 -3.66 8.97
N ARG A 63 29.01 -3.88 8.44
CA ARG A 63 29.80 -5.10 8.70
C ARG A 63 30.12 -5.25 10.18
N LYS A 64 30.52 -4.16 10.85
CA LYS A 64 30.73 -4.17 12.29
C LYS A 64 29.44 -4.53 13.05
N LEU A 65 28.32 -3.91 12.70
CA LEU A 65 27.02 -4.21 13.33
C LEU A 65 26.65 -5.69 13.16
N ILE A 66 26.92 -6.29 11.99
CA ILE A 66 26.69 -7.73 11.77
C ILE A 66 27.56 -8.60 12.70
N GLU A 67 28.80 -8.23 12.96
CA GLU A 67 29.62 -8.94 13.96
C GLU A 67 29.04 -8.79 15.37
N ASP A 68 28.53 -7.61 15.73
CA ASP A 68 27.86 -7.38 17.02
C ASP A 68 26.57 -8.22 17.16
N LEU A 69 25.83 -8.49 16.06
CA LEU A 69 24.68 -9.40 16.06
C LEU A 69 25.04 -10.85 16.38
N LYS A 70 26.28 -11.27 16.11
CA LYS A 70 26.75 -12.64 16.35
C LYS A 70 27.21 -12.86 17.79
N SER A 71 27.33 -11.80 18.59
CA SER A 71 27.76 -11.92 19.98
C SER A 71 26.66 -12.57 20.84
N ASP A 72 27.05 -13.24 21.92
CA ASP A 72 26.11 -13.84 22.90
C ASP A 72 25.44 -12.80 23.82
N SER A 73 25.86 -11.53 23.78
CA SER A 73 25.28 -10.48 24.59
C SER A 73 23.99 -9.94 23.98
N THR A 74 22.88 -10.13 24.70
CA THR A 74 21.57 -9.55 24.34
C THR A 74 21.62 -8.02 24.20
N GLU A 75 22.44 -7.32 25.00
CA GLU A 75 22.63 -5.87 24.88
C GLU A 75 23.27 -5.50 23.54
N MET A 76 24.34 -6.20 23.16
CA MET A 76 25.04 -5.94 21.88
C MET A 76 24.14 -6.26 20.70
N GLN A 77 23.44 -7.40 20.73
CA GLN A 77 22.46 -7.76 19.70
C GLN A 77 21.35 -6.70 19.60
N ARG A 78 20.80 -6.25 20.74
CA ARG A 78 19.74 -5.24 20.77
C ARG A 78 20.21 -3.92 20.18
N SER A 79 21.37 -3.43 20.60
CA SER A 79 21.95 -2.19 20.11
C SER A 79 22.25 -2.28 18.62
N ALA A 80 22.89 -3.35 18.16
CA ALA A 80 23.23 -3.52 16.76
C ALA A 80 21.99 -3.63 15.86
N THR A 81 20.97 -4.37 16.30
CA THR A 81 19.69 -4.49 15.58
C THR A 81 18.96 -3.15 15.52
N HIS A 82 19.01 -2.38 16.61
CA HIS A 82 18.45 -1.03 16.66
C HIS A 82 19.11 -0.09 15.64
N GLU A 83 20.45 -0.10 15.55
CA GLU A 83 21.18 0.73 14.60
C GLU A 83 20.92 0.32 13.15
N LEU A 84 20.87 -0.98 12.84
CA LEU A 84 20.48 -1.46 11.51
C LEU A 84 19.06 -1.02 11.13
N ARG A 85 18.12 -1.06 12.09
CA ARG A 85 16.76 -0.54 11.90
C ARG A 85 16.77 0.95 11.54
N LEU A 86 17.57 1.77 12.22
CA LEU A 86 17.68 3.20 11.97
C LEU A 86 18.31 3.49 10.60
N LEU A 87 19.41 2.82 10.26
CA LEU A 87 20.10 2.96 8.98
C LEU A 87 19.17 2.62 7.80
N ALA A 88 18.32 1.59 7.96
CA ALA A 88 17.36 1.18 6.94
C ALA A 88 16.15 2.12 6.82
N LYS A 89 15.87 3.00 7.80
CA LYS A 89 14.56 3.68 7.91
C LYS A 89 14.25 4.63 6.76
N HIS A 90 15.23 5.40 6.28
CA HIS A 90 14.98 6.53 5.37
C HIS A 90 15.90 6.59 4.14
N ASN A 91 16.87 5.69 4.00
CA ASN A 91 17.86 5.75 2.92
C ASN A 91 17.82 4.46 2.10
N MET A 92 17.66 4.59 0.77
CA MET A 92 17.50 3.44 -0.13
C MET A 92 18.83 2.70 -0.35
N GLU A 93 19.92 3.44 -0.51
CA GLU A 93 21.28 2.92 -0.63
C GLU A 93 21.67 2.12 0.62
N ASN A 94 21.35 2.62 1.82
CA ASN A 94 21.58 1.89 3.08
C ASN A 94 20.82 0.56 3.10
N ARG A 95 19.56 0.51 2.63
CA ARG A 95 18.81 -0.76 2.56
C ARG A 95 19.51 -1.77 1.64
N ILE A 96 20.09 -1.31 0.54
CA ILE A 96 20.85 -2.15 -0.39
C ILE A 96 22.14 -2.63 0.27
N ILE A 97 22.91 -1.75 0.92
CA ILE A 97 24.17 -2.08 1.60
C ILE A 97 23.94 -3.07 2.74
N ILE A 98 22.92 -2.86 3.56
CA ILE A 98 22.57 -3.77 4.67
C ILE A 98 22.29 -5.18 4.15
N ALA A 99 21.52 -5.28 3.05
CA ALA A 99 21.22 -6.56 2.42
C ALA A 99 22.46 -7.20 1.79
N SER A 100 23.27 -6.43 1.04
CA SER A 100 24.46 -6.93 0.35
C SER A 100 25.56 -7.39 1.32
N CYS A 101 25.63 -6.80 2.51
CA CYS A 101 26.52 -7.24 3.58
C CYS A 101 26.05 -8.53 4.28
N GLY A 102 24.85 -9.03 3.96
CA GLY A 102 24.33 -10.28 4.51
C GLY A 102 23.57 -10.12 5.84
N ALA A 103 23.15 -8.92 6.23
CA ALA A 103 22.46 -8.72 7.52
C ALA A 103 21.11 -9.46 7.62
N ILE A 104 20.45 -9.73 6.47
CA ILE A 104 19.09 -10.31 6.43
C ILE A 104 19.01 -11.64 7.20
N ILE A 105 19.94 -12.57 6.98
CA ILE A 105 19.91 -13.89 7.64
C ILE A 105 20.01 -13.76 9.16
N HIS A 106 20.82 -12.81 9.64
CA HIS A 106 20.98 -12.53 11.07
C HIS A 106 19.72 -11.89 11.66
N LEU A 107 19.12 -10.92 10.96
CA LEU A 107 17.86 -10.31 11.37
C LEU A 107 16.71 -11.33 11.42
N VAL A 108 16.66 -12.29 10.47
CA VAL A 108 15.68 -13.39 10.50
C VAL A 108 15.92 -14.29 11.70
N GLY A 109 17.17 -14.62 12.03
CA GLY A 109 17.49 -15.39 13.24
C GLY A 109 16.97 -14.72 14.51
N LEU A 110 17.13 -13.40 14.62
CA LEU A 110 16.70 -12.60 15.77
C LEU A 110 15.18 -12.45 15.93
N LEU A 111 14.38 -12.87 14.94
CA LEU A 111 12.92 -12.98 15.12
C LEU A 111 12.54 -14.02 16.19
N HIS A 112 13.42 -14.98 16.49
CA HIS A 112 13.23 -15.95 17.56
C HIS A 112 13.79 -15.49 18.92
N SER A 113 14.31 -14.26 19.01
CA SER A 113 14.87 -13.76 20.27
C SER A 113 13.81 -13.71 21.36
N THR A 114 14.19 -14.16 22.56
CA THR A 114 13.35 -14.02 23.77
C THR A 114 13.35 -12.60 24.31
N ASP A 115 14.29 -11.75 23.88
CA ASP A 115 14.28 -10.32 24.17
C ASP A 115 13.30 -9.61 23.23
N SER A 116 12.16 -9.21 23.78
CA SER A 116 11.06 -8.56 23.04
C SER A 116 11.52 -7.34 22.24
N LYS A 117 12.46 -6.55 22.77
CA LYS A 117 12.93 -5.35 22.07
C LYS A 117 13.85 -5.67 20.89
N THR A 118 14.68 -6.70 21.01
CA THR A 118 15.49 -7.23 19.91
C THR A 118 14.60 -7.81 18.81
N GLN A 119 13.61 -8.64 19.15
CA GLN A 119 12.64 -9.18 18.18
C GLN A 119 11.89 -8.06 17.45
N GLU A 120 11.39 -7.06 18.18
CA GLU A 120 10.70 -5.90 17.61
C GLU A 120 11.62 -5.09 16.67
N ASN A 121 12.86 -4.82 17.10
CA ASN A 121 13.84 -4.13 16.26
C ASN A 121 14.14 -4.93 14.98
N ALA A 122 14.26 -6.26 15.08
CA ALA A 122 14.57 -7.13 13.96
C ALA A 122 13.44 -7.14 12.92
N VAL A 123 12.19 -7.34 13.35
CA VAL A 123 11.04 -7.30 12.42
C VAL A 123 10.87 -5.92 11.80
N THR A 124 11.12 -4.85 12.55
CA THR A 124 11.06 -3.48 12.02
C THR A 124 12.18 -3.20 11.02
N ALA A 125 13.39 -3.72 11.25
CA ALA A 125 14.48 -3.63 10.30
C ALA A 125 14.13 -4.37 9.00
N LEU A 126 13.56 -5.58 9.08
CA LEU A 126 13.11 -6.34 7.90
C LEU A 126 12.00 -5.60 7.13
N LEU A 127 11.03 -5.00 7.83
CA LEU A 127 10.01 -4.14 7.22
C LEU A 127 10.63 -2.97 6.45
N ASN A 128 11.62 -2.30 7.05
CA ASN A 128 12.33 -1.23 6.37
C ASN A 128 13.08 -1.78 5.15
N LEU A 129 13.79 -2.89 5.27
CA LEU A 129 14.52 -3.47 4.14
C LEU A 129 13.59 -3.89 2.99
N SER A 130 12.38 -4.37 3.29
CA SER A 130 11.41 -4.84 2.30
C SER A 130 10.80 -3.73 1.42
N ILE A 131 11.06 -2.45 1.73
CA ILE A 131 10.69 -1.35 0.83
C ILE A 131 11.39 -1.49 -0.54
N ASN A 132 12.59 -2.07 -0.59
CA ASN A 132 13.30 -2.40 -1.83
C ASN A 132 12.86 -3.77 -2.37
N ASP A 133 12.53 -3.86 -3.67
CA ASP A 133 12.03 -5.11 -4.30
C ASP A 133 13.05 -6.26 -4.28
N ASN A 134 14.32 -5.99 -4.57
CA ASN A 134 15.37 -7.02 -4.50
C ASN A 134 15.51 -7.56 -3.07
N ASN A 135 15.37 -6.68 -2.07
CA ASN A 135 15.38 -7.09 -0.68
C ASN A 135 14.16 -7.92 -0.30
N LYS A 136 12.96 -7.68 -0.87
CA LYS A 136 11.80 -8.56 -0.64
C LYS A 136 12.12 -10.01 -1.02
N ILE A 137 12.75 -10.20 -2.17
CA ILE A 137 13.18 -11.52 -2.65
C ILE A 137 14.23 -12.09 -1.70
N ALA A 138 15.25 -11.31 -1.33
CA ALA A 138 16.29 -11.77 -0.41
C ALA A 138 15.75 -12.18 0.97
N ILE A 139 14.79 -11.43 1.53
CA ILE A 139 14.13 -11.74 2.80
C ILE A 139 13.35 -13.06 2.71
N ALA A 140 12.59 -13.26 1.63
CA ALA A 140 11.83 -14.50 1.44
C ALA A 140 12.73 -15.73 1.19
N SER A 141 13.85 -15.54 0.49
CA SER A 141 14.89 -16.55 0.26
C SER A 141 15.69 -16.89 1.51
N ALA A 142 15.73 -16.00 2.49
CA ALA A 142 16.28 -16.27 3.83
C ALA A 142 15.27 -16.96 4.77
N ASP A 143 14.19 -17.54 4.22
CA ASP A 143 13.13 -18.26 4.93
C ASP A 143 12.44 -17.47 6.07
N ALA A 144 12.34 -16.15 5.91
CA ALA A 144 11.73 -15.26 6.90
C ALA A 144 10.22 -15.50 7.14
N ILE A 145 9.48 -16.14 6.22
CA ILE A 145 8.01 -16.23 6.29
C ILE A 145 7.54 -16.96 7.56
N GLY A 146 8.11 -18.11 7.90
CA GLY A 146 7.76 -18.85 9.11
C GLY A 146 8.04 -18.04 10.39
N PRO A 147 9.26 -17.53 10.58
CA PRO A 147 9.61 -16.65 11.70
C PRO A 147 8.72 -15.41 11.81
N LEU A 148 8.36 -14.76 10.69
CA LEU A 148 7.42 -13.63 10.69
C LEU A 148 6.04 -14.04 11.21
N ILE A 149 5.53 -15.19 10.80
CA ILE A 149 4.25 -15.73 11.30
C ILE A 149 4.33 -15.96 12.82
N GLN A 150 5.43 -16.52 13.33
CA GLN A 150 5.63 -16.68 14.76
C GLN A 150 5.61 -15.33 15.50
N VAL A 151 6.30 -14.30 14.98
CA VAL A 151 6.23 -12.94 15.56
C VAL A 151 4.81 -12.38 15.53
N LEU A 152 4.05 -12.64 14.47
CA LEU A 152 2.65 -12.21 14.37
C LEU A 152 1.76 -12.88 15.44
N GLU A 153 2.07 -14.12 15.81
CA GLU A 153 1.34 -14.88 16.85
C GLU A 153 1.74 -14.47 18.27
N THR A 154 3.04 -14.35 18.55
CA THR A 154 3.56 -14.27 19.93
C THR A 154 4.23 -12.95 20.29
N GLY A 155 4.51 -12.08 19.30
CA GLY A 155 5.22 -10.84 19.51
C GLY A 155 4.46 -9.82 20.36
N ASN A 156 5.15 -8.77 20.78
CA ASN A 156 4.49 -7.60 21.37
C ASN A 156 3.62 -6.88 20.31
N PRO A 157 2.70 -5.97 20.70
CA PRO A 157 1.79 -5.32 19.75
C PRO A 157 2.48 -4.68 18.54
N GLU A 158 3.57 -3.94 18.75
CA GLU A 158 4.33 -3.29 17.67
C GLU A 158 5.03 -4.32 16.76
N ALA A 159 5.58 -5.39 17.34
CA ALA A 159 6.19 -6.47 16.59
C ALA A 159 5.16 -7.22 15.72
N LYS A 160 3.94 -7.45 16.23
CA LYS A 160 2.83 -8.05 15.46
C LYS A 160 2.41 -7.17 14.29
N GLU A 161 2.23 -5.88 14.53
CA GLU A 161 1.94 -4.88 13.49
C GLU A 161 3.00 -4.87 12.40
N ASN A 162 4.28 -4.76 12.79
CA ASN A 162 5.39 -4.75 11.86
C ASN A 162 5.54 -6.08 11.11
N SER A 163 5.22 -7.21 11.74
CA SER A 163 5.20 -8.51 11.07
C SER A 163 4.11 -8.57 10.00
N ALA A 164 2.88 -8.16 10.32
CA ALA A 164 1.79 -8.09 9.35
C ALA A 164 2.13 -7.17 8.17
N ALA A 165 2.71 -6.00 8.44
CA ALA A 165 3.17 -5.06 7.41
C ALA A 165 4.30 -5.65 6.54
N THR A 166 5.22 -6.43 7.14
CA THR A 166 6.30 -7.10 6.41
C THR A 166 5.73 -8.19 5.50
N LEU A 167 4.82 -9.03 6.00
CA LEU A 167 4.13 -10.05 5.21
C LEU A 167 3.36 -9.44 4.04
N PHE A 168 2.66 -8.32 4.27
CA PHE A 168 2.05 -7.54 3.19
C PHE A 168 3.09 -7.12 2.15
N SER A 169 4.17 -6.47 2.58
CA SER A 169 5.23 -5.98 1.69
C SER A 169 5.82 -7.11 0.83
N LEU A 170 6.10 -8.27 1.42
CA LEU A 170 6.63 -9.43 0.71
C LEU A 170 5.62 -10.02 -0.28
N SER A 171 4.33 -10.01 0.06
CA SER A 171 3.25 -10.57 -0.77
C SER A 171 2.98 -9.79 -2.06
N VAL A 172 3.59 -8.61 -2.25
CA VAL A 172 3.55 -7.88 -3.53
C VAL A 172 4.21 -8.71 -4.64
N ILE A 173 5.17 -9.56 -4.29
CA ILE A 173 5.77 -10.54 -5.21
C ILE A 173 4.85 -11.78 -5.26
N GLU A 174 4.46 -12.21 -6.46
CA GLU A 174 3.48 -13.29 -6.68
C GLU A 174 3.90 -14.61 -6.01
N GLU A 175 5.16 -15.01 -6.18
CA GLU A 175 5.68 -16.26 -5.59
C GLU A 175 5.60 -16.24 -4.07
N ASN A 176 5.90 -15.09 -3.46
CA ASN A 176 5.81 -14.90 -2.02
C ASN A 176 4.36 -14.91 -1.54
N LYS A 177 3.42 -14.31 -2.29
CA LYS A 177 1.99 -14.33 -1.96
C LYS A 177 1.44 -15.74 -1.84
N VAL A 178 1.84 -16.62 -2.77
CA VAL A 178 1.47 -18.04 -2.75
C VAL A 178 2.11 -18.75 -1.55
N LYS A 179 3.41 -18.52 -1.30
CA LYS A 179 4.13 -19.13 -0.16
C LYS A 179 3.50 -18.70 1.18
N ILE A 180 3.30 -17.41 1.41
CA ILE A 180 2.69 -16.85 2.63
C ILE A 180 1.29 -17.44 2.88
N GLY A 181 0.45 -17.50 1.85
CA GLY A 181 -0.91 -18.06 1.97
C GLY A 181 -0.94 -19.55 2.33
N ARG A 182 0.08 -20.32 1.92
CA ARG A 182 0.24 -21.75 2.24
C ARG A 182 0.95 -21.99 3.58
N SER A 183 1.72 -21.03 4.08
CA SER A 183 2.49 -21.15 5.33
C SER A 183 1.69 -20.97 6.62
N GLY A 184 0.37 -20.75 6.54
CA GLY A 184 -0.49 -20.58 7.72
C GLY A 184 -0.63 -19.14 8.22
N ALA A 185 -0.09 -18.14 7.52
CA ALA A 185 -0.15 -16.73 7.93
C ALA A 185 -1.56 -16.16 8.08
N ILE A 186 -2.55 -16.74 7.39
CA ILE A 186 -3.90 -16.17 7.28
C ILE A 186 -4.61 -16.15 8.64
N LYS A 187 -4.52 -17.21 9.44
CA LYS A 187 -5.21 -17.27 10.73
C LYS A 187 -4.68 -16.21 11.72
N PRO A 188 -3.36 -16.09 11.96
CA PRO A 188 -2.82 -15.01 12.79
C PRO A 188 -3.13 -13.60 12.29
N LEU A 189 -3.18 -13.40 10.96
CA LEU A 189 -3.63 -12.12 10.39
C LEU A 189 -5.09 -11.82 10.73
N VAL A 190 -5.98 -12.81 10.68
CA VAL A 190 -7.39 -12.63 11.06
C VAL A 190 -7.54 -12.39 12.58
N GLU A 191 -6.73 -13.05 13.40
CA GLU A 191 -6.70 -12.77 14.84
C GLU A 191 -6.25 -11.33 15.14
N LEU A 192 -5.24 -10.83 14.42
CA LEU A 192 -4.80 -9.42 14.52
C LEU A 192 -5.88 -8.46 13.99
N LEU A 193 -6.64 -8.85 12.95
CA LEU A 193 -7.77 -8.07 12.43
C LEU A 193 -8.89 -7.88 13.47
N GLY A 194 -9.17 -8.91 14.26
CA GLY A 194 -10.19 -8.85 15.31
C GLY A 194 -9.71 -8.15 16.59
N ASN A 195 -8.52 -8.51 17.05
CA ASN A 195 -8.05 -8.20 18.41
C ASN A 195 -6.88 -7.19 18.46
N GLY A 196 -6.37 -6.76 17.31
CA GLY A 196 -5.25 -5.83 17.23
C GLY A 196 -5.60 -4.39 17.59
N THR A 197 -4.55 -3.58 17.72
CA THR A 197 -4.67 -2.11 17.77
C THR A 197 -5.27 -1.57 16.46
N PRO A 198 -5.74 -0.32 16.38
CA PRO A 198 -6.20 0.26 15.13
C PRO A 198 -5.18 0.14 13.98
N ARG A 199 -3.88 0.29 14.29
CA ARG A 199 -2.80 0.07 13.32
C ARG A 199 -2.69 -1.42 12.93
N GLY A 200 -2.71 -2.32 13.91
CA GLY A 200 -2.64 -3.76 13.66
C GLY A 200 -3.80 -4.27 12.79
N LYS A 201 -5.01 -3.78 13.04
CA LYS A 201 -6.18 -4.09 12.20
C LYS A 201 -6.00 -3.61 10.76
N LYS A 202 -5.47 -2.39 10.57
CA LYS A 202 -5.17 -1.84 9.24
C LYS A 202 -4.10 -2.64 8.51
N ASP A 203 -3.02 -2.99 9.19
CA ASP A 203 -1.91 -3.75 8.60
C ASP A 203 -2.37 -5.18 8.24
N ALA A 204 -3.16 -5.82 9.11
CA ALA A 204 -3.80 -7.11 8.85
C ALA A 204 -4.77 -7.06 7.66
N ALA A 205 -5.68 -6.08 7.62
CA ALA A 205 -6.62 -5.91 6.51
C ALA A 205 -5.89 -5.68 5.18
N THR A 206 -4.77 -4.96 5.20
CA THR A 206 -3.95 -4.69 4.02
C THR A 206 -3.21 -5.93 3.54
N ALA A 207 -2.66 -6.74 4.44
CA ALA A 207 -2.08 -8.03 4.13
C ALA A 207 -3.13 -9.00 3.55
N LEU A 208 -4.30 -9.12 4.20
CA LEU A 208 -5.40 -9.98 3.75
C LEU A 208 -5.94 -9.55 2.38
N PHE A 209 -6.05 -8.25 2.11
CA PHE A 209 -6.40 -7.73 0.80
C PHE A 209 -5.45 -8.26 -0.27
N ASN A 210 -4.15 -8.09 -0.08
CA ASN A 210 -3.18 -8.51 -1.10
C ASN A 210 -3.12 -10.03 -1.27
N LEU A 211 -3.25 -10.78 -0.17
CA LEU A 211 -3.34 -12.24 -0.20
C LEU A 211 -4.60 -12.75 -0.90
N SER A 212 -5.73 -12.05 -0.76
CA SER A 212 -7.04 -12.42 -1.36
C SER A 212 -7.09 -12.28 -2.89
N ILE A 213 -6.09 -11.62 -3.50
CA ILE A 213 -5.94 -11.55 -4.96
C ILE A 213 -5.71 -12.96 -5.53
N PHE A 214 -4.96 -13.81 -4.80
CA PHE A 214 -4.74 -15.20 -5.19
C PHE A 214 -5.93 -16.07 -4.80
N HIS A 215 -6.48 -16.81 -5.77
CA HIS A 215 -7.77 -17.50 -5.64
C HIS A 215 -7.81 -18.48 -4.46
N GLU A 216 -6.78 -19.32 -4.30
CA GLU A 216 -6.73 -20.35 -3.26
C GLU A 216 -6.61 -19.77 -1.84
N ASN A 217 -6.18 -18.52 -1.70
CA ASN A 217 -6.14 -17.87 -0.39
C ASN A 217 -7.52 -17.38 0.04
N LYS A 218 -8.45 -17.11 -0.88
CA LYS A 218 -9.80 -16.63 -0.55
C LYS A 218 -10.54 -17.61 0.37
N ALA A 219 -10.50 -18.90 0.04
CA ALA A 219 -11.12 -19.94 0.86
C ALA A 219 -10.52 -20.01 2.26
N ARG A 220 -9.18 -19.91 2.37
CA ARG A 220 -8.48 -19.87 3.67
C ARG A 220 -8.87 -18.65 4.50
N ILE A 221 -9.01 -17.47 3.88
CA ILE A 221 -9.44 -16.22 4.53
C ILE A 221 -10.86 -16.37 5.10
N VAL A 222 -11.78 -16.95 4.31
CA VAL A 222 -13.16 -17.22 4.76
C VAL A 222 -13.17 -18.23 5.92
N GLN A 223 -12.46 -19.36 5.77
CA GLN A 223 -12.38 -20.40 6.80
C GLN A 223 -11.75 -19.92 8.12
N ALA A 224 -10.85 -18.94 8.04
CA ALA A 224 -10.27 -18.31 9.23
C ALA A 224 -11.23 -17.34 9.94
N GLY A 225 -12.43 -17.09 9.41
CA GLY A 225 -13.44 -16.23 10.04
C GLY A 225 -13.26 -14.73 9.76
N ALA A 226 -12.51 -14.36 8.72
CA ALA A 226 -12.22 -12.96 8.42
C ALA A 226 -13.46 -12.11 8.14
N VAL A 227 -14.52 -12.71 7.58
CA VAL A 227 -15.68 -11.99 7.06
C VAL A 227 -16.38 -11.18 8.14
N ARG A 228 -16.59 -11.76 9.34
CA ARG A 228 -17.20 -11.04 10.48
C ARG A 228 -16.46 -9.74 10.80
N HIS A 229 -15.15 -9.85 10.95
CA HIS A 229 -14.29 -8.70 11.27
C HIS A 229 -14.22 -7.68 10.13
N LEU A 230 -14.26 -8.13 8.87
CA LEU A 230 -14.30 -7.24 7.72
C LEU A 230 -15.63 -6.46 7.67
N VAL A 231 -16.76 -7.10 7.98
CA VAL A 231 -18.06 -6.40 8.08
C VAL A 231 -18.05 -5.38 9.23
N GLU A 232 -17.51 -5.74 10.40
CA GLU A 232 -17.32 -4.80 11.52
C GLU A 232 -16.47 -3.58 11.12
N LEU A 233 -15.46 -3.75 10.25
CA LEU A 233 -14.59 -2.68 9.76
C LEU A 233 -15.21 -1.80 8.67
N MET A 234 -16.44 -2.09 8.22
CA MET A 234 -17.19 -1.23 7.32
C MET A 234 -17.90 -0.08 8.05
N ASP A 235 -17.92 -0.08 9.38
CA ASP A 235 -18.33 1.09 10.15
C ASP A 235 -17.40 2.29 9.81
N PRO A 236 -17.94 3.43 9.35
CA PRO A 236 -17.15 4.62 9.06
C PRO A 236 -16.24 5.06 10.22
N ALA A 237 -16.65 4.83 11.48
CA ALA A 237 -15.86 5.14 12.67
C ALA A 237 -14.55 4.33 12.74
N ALA A 238 -14.48 3.17 12.09
CA ALA A 238 -13.27 2.35 12.01
C ALA A 238 -12.23 2.89 11.01
N GLY A 239 -12.60 3.80 10.12
CA GLY A 239 -11.69 4.43 9.14
C GLY A 239 -11.08 3.45 8.12
N MET A 240 -11.68 2.27 7.92
CA MET A 240 -11.15 1.19 7.08
C MET A 240 -12.13 0.65 6.02
N VAL A 241 -13.25 1.35 5.81
CA VAL A 241 -14.36 0.94 4.93
C VAL A 241 -13.88 0.49 3.54
N ASP A 242 -13.15 1.34 2.82
CA ASP A 242 -12.68 1.03 1.46
C ASP A 242 -11.85 -0.26 1.40
N LYS A 243 -10.98 -0.48 2.41
CA LYS A 243 -10.12 -1.65 2.46
C LYS A 243 -10.93 -2.90 2.76
N ALA A 244 -11.81 -2.83 3.77
CA ALA A 244 -12.68 -3.94 4.15
C ALA A 244 -13.55 -4.40 2.97
N VAL A 245 -14.21 -3.44 2.31
CA VAL A 245 -15.07 -3.71 1.14
C VAL A 245 -14.28 -4.32 0.00
N ALA A 246 -13.05 -3.86 -0.26
CA ALA A 246 -12.22 -4.45 -1.32
C ALA A 246 -11.87 -5.93 -1.03
N VAL A 247 -11.60 -6.30 0.24
CA VAL A 247 -11.41 -7.71 0.60
C VAL A 247 -12.70 -8.50 0.39
N LEU A 248 -13.83 -7.99 0.89
CA LEU A 248 -15.13 -8.66 0.73
C LEU A 248 -15.48 -8.85 -0.74
N ALA A 249 -15.25 -7.85 -1.59
CA ALA A 249 -15.44 -7.93 -3.04
C ALA A 249 -14.62 -9.07 -3.65
N ASN A 250 -13.34 -9.21 -3.28
CA ASN A 250 -12.53 -10.35 -3.71
C ASN A 250 -13.11 -11.69 -3.24
N LEU A 251 -13.62 -11.77 -2.01
CA LEU A 251 -14.19 -13.01 -1.45
C LEU A 251 -15.53 -13.39 -2.12
N THR A 252 -16.32 -12.44 -2.64
CA THR A 252 -17.56 -12.76 -3.37
C THR A 252 -17.33 -13.59 -4.64
N THR A 253 -16.10 -13.61 -5.16
CA THR A 253 -15.74 -14.41 -6.35
C THR A 253 -15.75 -15.92 -6.09
N ILE A 254 -15.78 -16.36 -4.82
CA ILE A 254 -15.90 -17.78 -4.44
C ILE A 254 -17.22 -18.06 -3.73
N HIS A 255 -17.71 -19.30 -3.81
CA HIS A 255 -19.03 -19.67 -3.26
C HIS A 255 -19.11 -19.50 -1.74
N GLU A 256 -18.09 -19.99 -1.03
CA GLU A 256 -17.99 -19.94 0.43
C GLU A 256 -17.94 -18.48 0.93
N GLY A 257 -17.24 -17.61 0.20
CA GLY A 257 -17.19 -16.18 0.51
C GLY A 257 -18.55 -15.51 0.38
N ARG A 258 -19.32 -15.83 -0.66
CA ARG A 258 -20.70 -15.31 -0.81
C ARG A 258 -21.61 -15.73 0.34
N LEU A 259 -21.55 -17.02 0.72
CA LEU A 259 -22.35 -17.54 1.84
C LEU A 259 -21.98 -16.86 3.16
N ALA A 260 -20.68 -16.75 3.45
CA ALA A 260 -20.19 -16.11 4.66
C ALA A 260 -20.60 -14.64 4.73
N ILE A 261 -20.47 -13.89 3.63
CA ILE A 261 -20.87 -12.47 3.58
C ILE A 261 -22.36 -12.29 3.84
N GLY A 262 -23.20 -13.16 3.26
CA GLY A 262 -24.64 -13.15 3.54
C GLY A 262 -24.98 -13.48 4.99
N HIS A 263 -24.27 -14.44 5.59
CA HIS A 263 -24.48 -14.86 6.98
C HIS A 263 -24.05 -13.80 8.00
N GLU A 264 -22.90 -13.15 7.79
CA GLU A 264 -22.34 -12.14 8.70
C GLU A 264 -22.97 -10.74 8.53
N GLY A 265 -24.12 -10.63 7.84
CA GLY A 265 -24.81 -9.35 7.67
C GLY A 265 -24.09 -8.36 6.75
N GLY A 266 -23.22 -8.83 5.85
CA GLY A 266 -22.45 -7.96 4.97
C GLY A 266 -23.28 -7.27 3.88
N ILE A 267 -24.45 -7.81 3.50
CA ILE A 267 -25.28 -7.23 2.43
C ILE A 267 -25.81 -5.83 2.81
N PRO A 268 -26.49 -5.63 3.95
CA PRO A 268 -26.90 -4.29 4.39
C PRO A 268 -25.73 -3.31 4.46
N ALA A 269 -24.58 -3.72 5.00
CA ALA A 269 -23.40 -2.88 5.10
C ALA A 269 -22.86 -2.47 3.72
N LEU A 270 -22.86 -3.39 2.74
CA LEU A 270 -22.45 -3.08 1.37
C LEU A 270 -23.41 -2.11 0.69
N VAL A 271 -24.72 -2.21 0.95
CA VAL A 271 -25.72 -1.25 0.45
C VAL A 271 -25.45 0.14 1.01
N GLU A 272 -25.20 0.26 2.31
CA GLU A 272 -24.86 1.53 2.95
C GLU A 272 -23.59 2.16 2.34
N VAL A 273 -22.56 1.36 2.03
CA VAL A 273 -21.36 1.86 1.34
C VAL A 273 -21.66 2.36 -0.08
N VAL A 274 -22.56 1.71 -0.83
CA VAL A 274 -22.97 2.23 -2.15
C VAL A 274 -23.63 3.61 -2.04
N GLU A 275 -24.38 3.84 -0.97
CA GLU A 275 -25.08 5.10 -0.71
C GLU A 275 -24.14 6.22 -0.25
N LEU A 276 -23.34 5.93 0.78
CA LEU A 276 -22.63 6.94 1.58
C LEU A 276 -21.10 6.86 1.46
N GLY A 277 -20.57 5.80 0.84
CA GLY A 277 -19.13 5.55 0.76
C GLY A 277 -18.36 6.46 -0.19
N SER A 278 -17.04 6.32 -0.17
CA SER A 278 -16.15 6.96 -1.15
C SER A 278 -16.40 6.43 -2.56
N ALA A 279 -15.93 7.11 -3.61
CA ALA A 279 -16.03 6.60 -4.98
C ALA A 279 -15.48 5.16 -5.11
N ARG A 280 -14.31 4.88 -4.50
CA ARG A 280 -13.70 3.54 -4.48
C ARG A 280 -14.52 2.54 -3.66
N GLY A 281 -15.07 2.97 -2.54
CA GLY A 281 -15.96 2.15 -1.71
C GLY A 281 -17.21 1.74 -2.48
N LYS A 282 -17.84 2.68 -3.19
CA LYS A 282 -19.03 2.44 -4.02
C LYS A 282 -18.75 1.45 -5.15
N GLU A 283 -17.66 1.62 -5.88
CA GLU A 283 -17.25 0.71 -6.96
C GLU A 283 -17.07 -0.72 -6.45
N ASN A 284 -16.30 -0.91 -5.37
CA ASN A 284 -16.06 -2.23 -4.80
C ASN A 284 -17.32 -2.84 -4.20
N ALA A 285 -18.14 -2.04 -3.51
CA ALA A 285 -19.39 -2.50 -2.91
C ALA A 285 -20.40 -2.91 -3.99
N ALA A 286 -20.50 -2.15 -5.08
CA ALA A 286 -21.32 -2.51 -6.23
C ALA A 286 -20.83 -3.81 -6.87
N ALA A 287 -19.53 -3.97 -7.11
CA ALA A 287 -18.98 -5.22 -7.64
C ALA A 287 -19.32 -6.43 -6.74
N ALA A 288 -19.18 -6.28 -5.42
CA ALA A 288 -19.52 -7.32 -4.45
C ALA A 288 -21.01 -7.68 -4.48
N LEU A 289 -21.90 -6.67 -4.46
CA LEU A 289 -23.35 -6.87 -4.52
C LEU A 289 -23.78 -7.52 -5.85
N LEU A 290 -23.17 -7.17 -6.98
CA LEU A 290 -23.45 -7.82 -8.26
C LEU A 290 -23.15 -9.33 -8.20
N HIS A 291 -21.98 -9.71 -7.69
CA HIS A 291 -21.60 -11.11 -7.56
C HIS A 291 -22.54 -11.87 -6.61
N LEU A 292 -22.99 -11.23 -5.53
CA LEU A 292 -23.95 -11.83 -4.60
C LEU A 292 -25.33 -12.03 -5.26
N CYS A 293 -25.87 -11.01 -5.90
CA CYS A 293 -27.18 -11.02 -6.55
C CYS A 293 -27.25 -12.00 -7.72
N THR A 294 -26.25 -11.98 -8.61
CA THR A 294 -26.17 -12.90 -9.77
C THR A 294 -26.14 -14.37 -9.39
N ASN A 295 -25.74 -14.70 -8.16
CA ASN A 295 -25.60 -16.08 -7.67
C ASN A 295 -26.70 -16.50 -6.68
N SER A 296 -27.59 -15.59 -6.27
CA SER A 296 -28.64 -15.91 -5.30
C SER A 296 -29.78 -14.89 -5.31
N ASN A 297 -30.97 -15.34 -5.67
CA ASN A 297 -32.20 -14.54 -5.59
C ASN A 297 -32.50 -14.04 -4.16
N LYS A 298 -32.04 -14.77 -3.13
CA LYS A 298 -32.19 -14.33 -1.72
C LYS A 298 -31.36 -13.09 -1.41
N PHE A 299 -30.21 -12.94 -2.06
CA PHE A 299 -29.35 -11.76 -1.88
C PHE A 299 -29.86 -10.58 -2.71
N CYS A 300 -30.47 -10.83 -3.88
CA CYS A 300 -31.14 -9.80 -4.67
C CYS A 300 -32.26 -9.08 -3.91
N THR A 301 -33.07 -9.79 -3.13
CA THR A 301 -34.18 -9.19 -2.38
C THR A 301 -33.73 -8.30 -1.23
N LEU A 302 -32.49 -8.47 -0.76
CA LEU A 302 -31.89 -7.68 0.32
C LEU A 302 -31.17 -6.42 -0.21
N ALA A 303 -30.92 -6.34 -1.51
CA ALA A 303 -30.43 -5.15 -2.19
C ALA A 303 -31.64 -4.34 -2.72
N PRO A 304 -31.83 -3.06 -2.35
CA PRO A 304 -33.01 -2.31 -2.79
C PRO A 304 -33.07 -2.22 -4.32
N LEU A 305 -34.22 -2.59 -4.90
CA LEU A 305 -34.45 -2.68 -6.35
C LEU A 305 -34.17 -1.39 -7.12
N HIS A 306 -34.23 -0.22 -6.47
CA HIS A 306 -33.86 1.07 -7.10
C HIS A 306 -32.37 1.16 -7.46
N TYR A 307 -31.49 0.40 -6.79
CA TYR A 307 -30.06 0.38 -7.10
C TYR A 307 -29.74 -0.48 -8.32
N LEU A 308 -30.56 -1.47 -8.69
CA LEU A 308 -30.33 -2.29 -9.89
C LEU A 308 -30.36 -1.48 -11.19
N HIS A 309 -31.13 -0.38 -11.23
CA HIS A 309 -31.15 0.55 -12.35
C HIS A 309 -29.92 1.47 -12.39
N TYR A 310 -29.48 1.98 -11.23
CA TYR A 310 -28.18 2.67 -11.11
C TYR A 310 -27.01 1.75 -11.45
N PHE A 311 -27.11 0.46 -11.09
CA PHE A 311 -26.16 -0.60 -11.35
C PHE A 311 -25.90 -0.78 -12.84
N ILE A 312 -26.96 -0.90 -13.64
CA ILE A 312 -26.86 -1.07 -15.10
C ILE A 312 -26.31 0.21 -15.74
N PHE A 313 -26.73 1.38 -15.26
CA PHE A 313 -26.29 2.68 -15.80
C PHE A 313 -24.82 2.99 -15.50
N TYR A 314 -24.35 2.75 -14.27
CA TYR A 314 -22.93 2.89 -13.90
C TYR A 314 -22.04 1.86 -14.61
N PHE A 315 -22.50 0.61 -14.77
CA PHE A 315 -21.74 -0.41 -15.52
C PHE A 315 -21.66 -0.09 -17.01
N GLN A 316 -22.73 0.41 -17.63
CA GLN A 316 -22.65 0.91 -19.01
C GLN A 316 -21.64 2.04 -19.11
N GLN A 317 -21.59 2.97 -18.15
CA GLN A 317 -20.64 4.09 -18.23
C GLN A 317 -19.17 3.67 -18.03
N ILE A 318 -18.89 2.68 -17.17
CA ILE A 318 -17.53 2.17 -16.92
C ILE A 318 -17.01 1.29 -18.08
N PHE A 319 -17.86 0.47 -18.69
CA PHE A 319 -17.45 -0.45 -19.78
C PHE A 319 -17.52 0.14 -21.20
N THR A 320 -18.11 1.33 -21.39
CA THR A 320 -18.12 1.99 -22.72
C THR A 320 -16.92 2.94 -22.92
N THR A 321 -15.98 2.99 -21.95
CA THR A 321 -14.78 3.86 -22.02
C THR A 321 -13.47 3.08 -22.26
N TYR A 322 -13.55 1.82 -22.69
CA TYR A 322 -12.42 1.03 -23.19
C TYR A 322 -12.80 0.30 -24.47
#